data_AF-A0A529VZH8-F1
#
_entry.id   AF-A0A529VZH8-F1
#
_cell.length_a   1.000
_cell.length_b   1.000
_cell.length_c   1.000
_cell.angle_alpha   90.00
_cell.angle_beta   90.00
_cell.angle_gamma   90.00
#
_symmetry.space_group_name_H-M   'P 1'
#
loop_
_entity.id
_entity.type
_entity.pdbx_description
1 polymer ?
#
loop_
_entity_poly.entity_id
_entity_poly.type
_entity_poly.pdbx_seq_one_letter_code
_entity_poly.pdbx_strand_id
1 'polypeptide(L)'
;LLAFANSVLTAHIYGKASQAIRGALAERLLSVGYPFFLKESPGRLLNIISSESWRASDAIQAMLGSIVSASASLILLVFLLLLSWQMTLLVMLGLALVQLAHMALSAHLRKPSRSVASRNSALASRMLHLVHAGRLIRIFGQEAREKAAFEAASDGVRRAAFQLSNRQGALAPLTEVLHAMLFLALVIGAWLAGLSFPMVAAFLILLYRLQPHVRALQMTWSQLQGLSGSLEEVTWLLDPEG
;
A
#
# COMPACT_ATOMS: atom_id res chain seq x y z
N LEU A 1 21.29 -16.43 9.95
CA LEU A 1 22.52 -15.63 9.71
C LEU A 1 22.39 -14.72 8.50
N LEU A 2 22.18 -15.22 7.27
CA LEU A 2 22.03 -14.37 6.06
C LEU A 2 20.86 -13.37 6.15
N ALA A 3 19.68 -13.80 6.60
CA ALA A 3 18.54 -12.90 6.78
C ALA A 3 18.80 -11.79 7.83
N PHE A 4 19.53 -12.14 8.89
CA PHE A 4 19.95 -11.18 9.92
C PHE A 4 20.99 -10.19 9.36
N ALA A 5 22.00 -10.66 8.62
CA ALA A 5 22.97 -9.81 7.96
C ALA A 5 22.31 -8.85 6.96
N ASN A 6 21.36 -9.34 6.16
CA ASN A 6 20.56 -8.51 5.25
C ASN A 6 19.75 -7.46 6.01
N SER A 7 19.14 -7.81 7.14
CA SER A 7 18.41 -6.87 8.00
C SER A 7 19.32 -5.76 8.53
N VAL A 8 20.50 -6.11 9.03
CA VAL A 8 21.48 -5.13 9.55
C VAL A 8 21.98 -4.23 8.43
N LEU A 9 22.31 -4.79 7.27
CA LEU A 9 22.75 -4.02 6.10
C LEU A 9 21.66 -3.06 5.62
N THR A 10 20.42 -3.54 5.50
CA THR A 10 19.27 -2.72 5.11
C THR A 10 19.05 -1.58 6.11
N ALA A 11 19.13 -1.85 7.42
CA ALA A 11 19.01 -0.84 8.46
C ALA A 11 20.15 0.19 8.39
N HIS A 12 21.39 -0.25 8.11
CA HIS A 12 22.53 0.65 7.97
C HIS A 12 22.40 1.56 6.73
N ILE A 13 22.01 1.00 5.58
CA ILE A 13 21.80 1.77 4.34
C ILE A 13 20.65 2.76 4.55
N TYR A 14 19.55 2.33 5.15
CA TYR A 14 18.42 3.19 5.49
C TYR A 14 18.85 4.36 6.39
N GLY A 15 19.58 4.08 7.47
CA GLY A 15 20.06 5.11 8.40
C GLY A 15 20.96 6.14 7.70
N LYS A 16 21.92 5.67 6.89
CA LYS A 16 22.80 6.56 6.11
C LYS A 16 22.04 7.39 5.08
N ALA A 17 21.13 6.78 4.32
CA ALA A 17 20.32 7.51 3.34
C ALA A 17 19.47 8.59 4.03
N SER A 18 18.87 8.24 5.16
CA SER A 18 18.05 9.16 5.95
C SER A 18 18.85 10.33 6.52
N GLN A 19 20.07 10.07 6.99
CA GLN A 19 20.99 11.13 7.41
C GLN A 19 21.41 12.03 6.24
N ALA A 20 21.76 11.44 5.10
CA ALA A 20 22.20 12.17 3.90
C ALA A 20 21.10 13.08 3.34
N ILE A 21 19.86 12.57 3.23
CA ILE A 21 18.71 13.36 2.78
C ILE A 21 18.49 14.57 3.69
N ARG A 22 18.44 14.36 5.02
CA ARG A 22 18.25 15.47 5.97
C ARG A 22 19.40 16.46 5.93
N GLY A 23 20.64 15.98 5.78
CA GLY A 23 21.82 16.83 5.63
C GLY A 23 21.71 17.73 4.40
N ALA A 24 21.38 17.16 3.24
CA ALA A 24 21.22 17.90 1.99
C ALA A 24 20.07 18.92 2.06
N LEU A 25 18.93 18.55 2.63
CA LEU A 25 17.80 19.48 2.81
C LEU A 25 18.17 20.65 3.73
N ALA A 26 18.88 20.37 4.83
CA ALA A 26 19.35 21.41 5.75
C ALA A 26 20.35 22.35 5.07
N GLU A 27 21.34 21.80 4.35
CA GLU A 27 22.32 22.58 3.58
C GLU A 27 21.65 23.47 2.52
N ARG A 28 20.64 22.94 1.84
CA ARG A 28 19.87 23.71 0.85
C ARG A 28 19.10 24.87 1.47
N LEU A 29 18.48 24.67 2.63
CA LEU A 29 17.81 25.76 3.36
C LEU A 29 18.78 26.81 3.90
N LEU A 30 20.01 26.43 4.23
CA LEU A 30 21.04 27.36 4.66
C LEU A 30 21.67 28.15 3.50
N SER A 31 21.59 27.64 2.27
CA SER A 31 22.19 28.26 1.07
C SER A 31 21.19 29.05 0.22
N VAL A 32 19.89 28.80 0.34
CA VAL A 32 18.86 29.49 -0.44
C VAL A 32 18.69 30.95 0.00
N GLY A 33 18.48 31.85 -0.97
CA GLY A 33 18.33 33.28 -0.71
C GLY A 33 17.02 33.63 0.02
N TYR A 34 17.03 34.74 0.77
CA TYR A 34 15.86 35.24 1.51
C TYR A 34 14.54 35.34 0.71
N PRO A 35 14.54 35.71 -0.59
CA PRO A 35 13.30 35.75 -1.39
C PRO A 35 12.53 34.42 -1.46
N PHE A 36 13.20 33.28 -1.29
CA PHE A 36 12.56 31.97 -1.23
C PHE A 36 11.66 31.83 0.00
N PHE A 37 12.14 32.26 1.17
CA PHE A 37 11.39 32.22 2.43
C PHE A 37 10.19 33.18 2.46
N LEU A 38 10.15 34.18 1.57
CA LEU A 38 8.99 35.06 1.42
C LEU A 38 7.88 34.44 0.55
N LYS A 39 8.22 33.49 -0.31
CA LYS A 39 7.28 32.81 -1.22
C LYS A 39 6.74 31.52 -0.62
N GLU A 40 7.58 30.78 0.09
CA GLU A 40 7.26 29.44 0.59
C GLU A 40 6.81 29.46 2.05
N SER A 41 5.83 28.61 2.38
CA SER A 41 5.30 28.57 3.75
C SER A 41 6.29 27.87 4.72
N PRO A 42 6.59 28.47 5.88
CA PRO A 42 7.45 27.83 6.89
C PRO A 42 6.94 26.46 7.34
N GLY A 43 5.61 26.28 7.36
CA GLY A 43 4.97 25.00 7.69
C GLY A 43 5.25 23.91 6.65
N ARG A 44 5.22 24.24 5.35
CA ARG A 44 5.59 23.30 4.27
C ARG A 44 7.06 22.89 4.39
N LEU A 45 7.97 23.85 4.56
CA LEU A 45 9.41 23.57 4.71
C LEU A 45 9.68 22.68 5.94
N LEU A 46 9.02 22.95 7.07
CA LEU A 46 9.12 22.10 8.25
C LEU A 46 8.59 20.68 7.98
N ASN A 47 7.47 20.54 7.25
CA ASN A 47 6.93 19.23 6.88
C ASN A 47 7.91 18.44 5.99
N ILE A 48 8.56 19.09 5.03
CA ILE A 48 9.54 18.46 4.15
C ILE A 48 10.71 17.89 4.95
N ILE A 49 11.28 18.69 5.85
CA ILE A 49 12.43 18.26 6.67
C ILE A 49 12.02 17.19 7.69
N SER A 50 10.89 17.37 8.38
CA SER A 50 10.51 16.52 9.51
C SER A 50 9.85 15.21 9.10
N SER A 51 9.01 15.22 8.05
CA SER A 51 8.12 14.11 7.70
C SER A 51 8.40 13.56 6.31
N GLU A 52 8.50 14.41 5.28
CA GLU A 52 8.73 13.92 3.91
C GLU A 52 10.13 13.31 3.73
N SER A 53 11.14 13.82 4.45
CA SER A 53 12.49 13.21 4.48
C SER A 53 12.51 11.77 5.01
N TRP A 54 11.68 11.47 6.02
CA TRP A 54 11.50 10.12 6.54
C TRP A 54 10.79 9.24 5.51
N ARG A 55 9.71 9.75 4.91
CA ARG A 55 8.95 9.03 3.87
C ARG A 55 9.81 8.73 2.63
N ALA A 56 10.69 9.65 2.24
CA ALA A 56 11.68 9.41 1.19
C ALA A 56 12.69 8.32 1.58
N SER A 57 13.10 8.28 2.85
CA SER A 57 13.96 7.20 3.36
C SER A 57 13.23 5.84 3.36
N ASP A 58 11.93 5.83 3.69
CA ASP A 58 11.11 4.62 3.67
C ASP A 58 10.97 4.05 2.25
N ALA A 59 10.92 4.93 1.23
CA ALA A 59 10.94 4.50 -0.16
C ALA A 59 12.22 3.71 -0.48
N ILE A 60 13.38 4.17 0.01
CA ILE A 60 14.67 3.47 -0.16
C ILE A 60 14.63 2.11 0.53
N GLN A 61 14.13 2.03 1.76
CA GLN A 61 13.97 0.75 2.47
C GLN A 61 13.06 -0.22 1.70
N ALA A 62 11.93 0.28 1.19
CA ALA A 62 11.00 -0.52 0.41
C ALA A 62 11.68 -1.04 -0.87
N MET A 63 12.44 -0.20 -1.58
CA MET A 63 13.21 -0.60 -2.76
C MET A 63 14.23 -1.70 -2.42
N LEU A 64 14.99 -1.56 -1.33
CA LEU A 64 15.94 -2.60 -0.90
C LEU A 64 15.23 -3.94 -0.63
N GLY A 65 14.10 -3.92 0.08
CA GLY A 65 13.28 -5.10 0.32
C GLY A 65 12.72 -5.72 -0.98
N SER A 66 12.37 -4.88 -1.95
CA SER A 66 11.89 -5.34 -3.27
C SER A 66 12.99 -6.03 -4.07
N ILE A 67 14.25 -5.56 -4.00
CA ILE A 67 15.38 -6.20 -4.70
C ILE A 67 15.59 -7.62 -4.18
N VAL A 68 15.55 -7.80 -2.85
CA VAL A 68 15.66 -9.13 -2.23
C VAL A 68 14.51 -10.03 -2.67
N SER A 69 13.28 -9.52 -2.65
CA SER A 69 12.08 -10.28 -3.04
C SER A 69 12.06 -10.60 -4.53
N ALA A 70 12.48 -9.67 -5.39
CA ALA A 70 12.63 -9.85 -6.83
C ALA A 70 13.68 -10.90 -7.15
N SER A 71 14.83 -10.86 -6.46
CA SER A 71 15.92 -11.82 -6.65
C SER A 71 15.46 -13.23 -6.26
N ALA A 72 14.82 -13.38 -5.09
CA ALA A 72 14.26 -14.65 -4.66
C ALA A 72 13.17 -15.18 -5.61
N SER A 73 12.29 -14.28 -6.08
CA SER A 73 11.24 -14.63 -7.05
C SER A 73 11.84 -15.10 -8.36
N LEU A 74 12.87 -14.41 -8.87
CA LEU A 74 13.56 -14.77 -10.11
C LEU A 74 14.22 -16.14 -10.00
N ILE A 75 14.93 -16.42 -8.91
CA ILE A 75 15.55 -17.73 -8.66
C ILE A 75 14.48 -18.83 -8.67
N LEU A 76 13.39 -18.65 -7.92
CA LEU A 76 12.30 -19.62 -7.86
C LEU A 76 11.61 -19.82 -9.22
N LEU A 77 11.44 -18.74 -9.99
CA LEU A 77 10.87 -18.80 -11.34
C LEU A 77 11.78 -19.59 -12.29
N VAL A 78 13.10 -19.40 -12.21
CA VAL A 78 14.07 -20.20 -12.98
C VAL A 78 13.95 -21.68 -12.62
N PHE A 79 13.86 -22.03 -11.33
CA PHE A 79 13.64 -23.41 -10.91
C PHE A 79 12.32 -24.00 -11.43
N LEU A 80 11.23 -23.23 -11.42
CA LEU A 80 9.94 -23.65 -11.98
C LEU A 80 10.04 -23.92 -13.48
N LEU A 81 10.68 -23.04 -14.25
CA LEU A 81 10.90 -23.19 -15.68
C LEU A 81 11.76 -24.42 -16.02
N LEU A 82 12.82 -24.66 -15.24
CA LEU A 82 13.67 -25.84 -15.39
C LEU A 82 12.94 -27.15 -15.08
N LEU A 83 11.98 -27.11 -14.15
CA LEU A 83 11.19 -28.29 -13.78
C LEU A 83 10.13 -28.63 -14.83
N SER A 84 9.33 -27.65 -15.26
CA SER A 84 8.41 -27.78 -16.39
C SER A 84 7.97 -26.41 -16.87
N TRP A 85 8.37 -26.07 -18.10
CA TRP A 85 7.98 -24.82 -18.74
C TRP A 85 6.48 -24.78 -19.06
N GLN A 86 5.85 -25.92 -19.40
CA GLN A 86 4.41 -26.00 -19.68
C GLN A 86 3.59 -25.68 -18.42
N MET A 87 3.94 -26.26 -17.28
CA MET A 87 3.27 -26.01 -16.01
C MET A 87 3.48 -24.58 -15.52
N THR A 88 4.69 -24.04 -15.73
CA THR A 88 5.01 -22.66 -15.38
C THR A 88 4.17 -21.67 -16.17
N LEU A 89 3.99 -21.90 -17.48
CA LEU A 89 3.11 -21.08 -18.32
C LEU A 89 1.63 -21.18 -17.88
N LEU A 90 1.16 -22.40 -17.57
CA LEU A 90 -0.21 -22.61 -17.09
C LEU A 90 -0.47 -21.82 -15.80
N VAL A 91 0.46 -21.88 -14.85
CA VAL A 91 0.38 -21.10 -13.61
C VAL A 91 0.44 -19.61 -13.87
N MET A 92 1.37 -19.14 -14.72
CA MET A 92 1.51 -17.72 -15.03
C MET A 92 0.21 -17.16 -15.62
N LEU A 93 -0.40 -17.89 -16.57
CA LEU A 93 -1.68 -17.54 -17.16
C LEU A 93 -2.80 -17.57 -16.10
N GLY A 94 -2.85 -18.62 -15.30
CA GLY A 94 -3.83 -18.76 -14.24
C GLY A 94 -3.75 -17.66 -13.18
N LEU A 95 -2.55 -17.31 -12.72
CA LEU A 95 -2.30 -16.20 -11.81
C LEU A 95 -2.70 -14.86 -12.45
N ALA A 96 -2.39 -14.64 -13.72
CA ALA A 96 -2.85 -13.44 -14.43
C ALA A 96 -4.38 -13.34 -14.45
N LEU A 97 -5.09 -14.44 -14.71
CA LEU A 97 -6.55 -14.50 -14.66
C LEU A 97 -7.10 -14.25 -13.24
N VAL A 98 -6.49 -14.85 -12.22
CA VAL A 98 -6.85 -14.61 -10.81
C VAL A 98 -6.66 -13.14 -10.45
N GLN A 99 -5.56 -12.52 -10.88
CA GLN A 99 -5.31 -11.09 -10.62
C GLN A 99 -6.31 -10.19 -11.34
N LEU A 100 -6.66 -10.49 -12.60
CA LEU A 100 -7.69 -9.74 -13.32
C LEU A 100 -9.06 -9.88 -12.64
N ALA A 101 -9.43 -11.10 -12.21
CA ALA A 101 -10.65 -11.33 -11.46
C ALA A 101 -10.64 -10.59 -10.12
N HIS A 102 -9.52 -10.59 -9.40
CA HIS A 102 -9.34 -9.83 -8.17
C HIS A 102 -9.49 -8.32 -8.40
N MET A 103 -8.88 -7.78 -9.45
CA MET A 103 -9.01 -6.36 -9.80
C MET A 103 -10.45 -5.99 -10.13
N ALA A 104 -11.15 -6.83 -10.91
CA ALA A 104 -12.55 -6.63 -11.24
C ALA A 104 -13.43 -6.68 -9.99
N LEU A 105 -13.20 -7.64 -9.09
CA LEU A 105 -13.96 -7.78 -7.85
C LEU A 105 -13.71 -6.58 -6.91
N SER A 106 -12.45 -6.18 -6.76
CA SER A 106 -12.05 -5.00 -5.96
C SER A 106 -12.60 -3.69 -6.53
N ALA A 107 -12.77 -3.57 -7.86
CA ALA A 107 -13.35 -2.38 -8.47
C ALA A 107 -14.79 -2.10 -8.00
N HIS A 108 -15.55 -3.13 -7.61
CA HIS A 108 -16.91 -2.97 -7.06
C HIS A 108 -16.94 -2.26 -5.71
N LEU A 109 -15.82 -2.21 -4.99
CA LEU A 109 -15.69 -1.49 -3.72
C LEU A 109 -15.53 0.03 -3.89
N ARG A 110 -15.23 0.51 -5.10
CA ARG A 110 -15.00 1.95 -5.36
C ARG A 110 -16.22 2.80 -5.00
N LYS A 111 -17.42 2.37 -5.37
CA LYS A 111 -18.67 3.11 -5.08
C LYS A 111 -18.98 3.15 -3.57
N PRO A 112 -19.03 2.01 -2.84
CA PRO A 112 -19.21 2.03 -1.38
C PRO A 112 -18.12 2.82 -0.64
N SER A 113 -16.86 2.69 -1.07
CA SER A 113 -15.74 3.44 -0.49
C SER A 113 -15.94 4.96 -0.62
N ARG A 114 -16.30 5.45 -1.81
CA ARG A 114 -16.65 6.87 -2.02
C ARG A 114 -17.84 7.31 -1.16
N SER A 115 -18.84 6.46 -0.98
CA SER A 115 -19.99 6.75 -0.10
C SER A 115 -19.57 6.91 1.36
N VAL A 116 -18.66 6.08 1.87
CA VAL A 116 -18.13 6.21 3.23
C VAL A 116 -17.36 7.53 3.35
N ALA A 117 -16.47 7.82 2.41
CA ALA A 117 -15.68 9.05 2.41
C ALA A 117 -16.56 10.32 2.42
N SER A 118 -17.59 10.38 1.56
CA SER A 118 -18.52 11.52 1.50
C SER A 118 -19.29 11.71 2.81
N ARG A 119 -19.83 10.63 3.39
CA ARG A 119 -20.55 10.70 4.67
C ARG A 119 -19.63 11.08 5.83
N ASN A 120 -18.40 10.58 5.83
CA ASN A 120 -17.41 10.92 6.84
C ASN A 120 -16.99 12.39 6.76
N SER A 121 -16.86 12.94 5.55
CA SER A 121 -16.61 14.38 5.34
C SER A 121 -17.75 15.25 5.89
N ALA A 122 -19.00 14.86 5.65
CA ALA A 122 -20.17 15.54 6.22
C ALA A 122 -20.19 15.46 7.77
N LEU A 123 -19.84 14.30 8.34
CA LEU A 123 -19.72 14.13 9.79
C LEU A 123 -18.59 15.02 10.37
N ALA A 124 -17.44 15.09 9.71
CA ALA A 124 -16.32 15.94 10.13
C ALA A 124 -16.68 17.43 10.11
N SER A 125 -17.42 17.88 9.08
CA SER A 125 -17.95 19.25 9.02
C SER A 125 -18.88 19.54 10.21
N ARG A 126 -19.73 18.58 10.61
CA ARG A 126 -20.56 18.71 11.82
C ARG A 126 -19.75 18.74 13.10
N MET A 127 -18.70 17.92 13.22
CA MET A 127 -17.79 17.97 14.37
C MET A 127 -17.18 19.37 14.52
N LEU A 128 -16.69 19.94 13.41
CA LEU A 128 -16.13 21.29 13.39
C LEU A 128 -17.18 22.34 13.79
N HIS A 129 -18.41 22.24 13.27
CA HIS A 129 -19.52 23.10 13.66
C HIS A 129 -19.81 23.03 15.16
N LEU A 130 -19.84 21.84 15.77
CA LEU A 130 -20.05 21.69 17.22
C LEU A 130 -18.95 22.36 18.05
N VAL A 131 -17.69 22.25 17.61
CA VAL A 131 -16.55 22.89 18.29
C VAL A 131 -16.65 24.41 18.18
N HIS A 132 -16.96 24.95 17.00
CA HIS A 132 -17.01 26.39 16.78
C HIS A 132 -18.27 27.04 17.37
N ALA A 133 -19.43 26.41 17.22
CA ALA A 133 -20.73 26.96 17.63
C ALA A 133 -21.14 26.55 19.06
N GLY A 134 -20.31 25.83 19.80
CA GLY A 134 -20.68 25.25 21.11
C GLY A 134 -21.24 26.27 22.12
N ARG A 135 -20.71 27.50 22.17
CA ARG A 135 -21.27 28.57 23.03
C ARG A 135 -22.67 29.00 22.56
N LEU A 136 -22.86 29.15 21.26
CA LEU A 136 -24.13 29.56 20.66
C LEU A 136 -25.21 28.50 20.89
N ILE A 137 -24.86 27.23 20.66
CA ILE A 137 -25.77 26.09 20.87
C ILE A 137 -26.33 26.09 22.30
N ARG A 138 -25.48 26.36 23.30
CA ARG A 138 -25.89 26.43 24.72
C ARG A 138 -26.76 27.65 25.04
N ILE A 139 -26.43 28.81 24.48
CA ILE A 139 -27.22 30.04 24.67
C ILE A 139 -28.67 29.85 24.16
N PHE A 140 -28.83 29.14 23.04
CA PHE A 140 -30.14 28.87 22.45
C PHE A 140 -30.80 27.56 22.91
N GLY A 141 -30.18 26.82 23.85
CA GLY A 141 -30.71 25.57 24.39
C GLY A 141 -30.92 24.46 23.34
N GLN A 142 -30.06 24.40 22.31
CA GLN A 142 -30.20 23.48 21.17
C GLN A 142 -29.35 22.20 21.29
N GLU A 143 -28.79 21.89 22.46
CA GLU A 143 -27.86 20.76 22.63
C GLU A 143 -28.47 19.42 22.21
N ALA A 144 -29.72 19.16 22.59
CA ALA A 144 -30.41 17.91 22.26
C ALA A 144 -30.63 17.77 20.74
N ARG A 145 -30.97 18.86 20.06
CA ARG A 145 -31.16 18.90 18.61
C ARG A 145 -29.86 18.61 17.87
N GLU A 146 -28.78 19.28 18.26
CA GLU A 146 -27.46 19.09 17.65
C GLU A 146 -26.90 17.69 17.92
N LYS A 147 -27.11 17.16 19.13
CA LYS A 147 -26.76 15.76 19.45
C LYS A 147 -27.51 14.77 18.57
N ALA A 148 -28.83 14.92 18.40
CA ALA A 148 -29.62 14.05 17.53
C ALA A 148 -29.16 14.13 16.06
N ALA A 149 -28.83 15.33 15.58
CA ALA A 149 -28.31 15.52 14.23
C ALA A 149 -26.92 14.86 14.04
N PHE A 150 -26.06 14.94 15.06
CA PHE A 150 -24.76 14.26 15.08
C PHE A 150 -24.91 12.74 15.07
N GLU A 151 -25.78 12.19 15.92
CA GLU A 151 -26.06 10.75 15.98
C GLU A 151 -26.59 10.23 14.64
N ALA A 152 -27.49 10.96 13.98
CA ALA A 152 -28.00 10.59 12.66
C ALA A 152 -26.89 10.57 11.59
N ALA A 153 -25.98 11.56 11.60
CA ALA A 153 -24.84 11.60 10.69
C ALA A 153 -23.84 10.46 10.96
N SER A 154 -23.55 10.20 12.25
CA SER A 154 -22.67 9.13 12.70
C SER A 154 -23.21 7.74 12.32
N ASP A 155 -24.51 7.50 12.53
CA ASP A 155 -25.16 6.25 12.11
C ASP A 155 -25.18 6.10 10.57
N GLY A 156 -25.28 7.22 9.85
CA GLY A 156 -25.09 7.27 8.40
C GLY A 156 -23.72 6.74 7.96
N VAL A 157 -22.64 7.15 8.65
CA VAL A 157 -21.28 6.63 8.41
C VAL A 157 -21.18 5.17 8.81
N ARG A 158 -21.68 4.79 10.00
CA ARG A 158 -21.66 3.41 10.52
C ARG A 158 -22.28 2.42 9.52
N ARG A 159 -23.47 2.71 9.01
CA ARG A 159 -24.16 1.83 8.04
C ARG A 159 -23.41 1.71 6.71
N ALA A 160 -22.85 2.82 6.21
CA ALA A 160 -22.07 2.79 4.98
C ALA A 160 -20.75 2.02 5.15
N ALA A 161 -20.08 2.22 6.29
CA ALA A 161 -18.84 1.52 6.64
C ALA A 161 -19.09 0.02 6.80
N PHE A 162 -20.19 -0.37 7.46
CA PHE A 162 -20.58 -1.78 7.58
C PHE A 162 -20.82 -2.43 6.21
N GLN A 163 -21.53 -1.75 5.30
CA GLN A 163 -21.74 -2.27 3.94
C GLN A 163 -20.43 -2.42 3.16
N LEU A 164 -19.52 -1.44 3.26
CA LEU A 164 -18.20 -1.53 2.63
C LEU A 164 -17.39 -2.69 3.22
N SER A 165 -17.33 -2.77 4.56
CA SER A 165 -16.58 -3.81 5.27
C SER A 165 -17.11 -5.21 4.96
N ASN A 166 -18.43 -5.40 4.92
CA ASN A 166 -19.03 -6.68 4.55
C ASN A 166 -18.67 -7.10 3.11
N ARG A 167 -18.73 -6.16 2.15
CA ARG A 167 -18.32 -6.44 0.76
C ARG A 167 -16.82 -6.68 0.63
N GLN A 168 -16.01 -5.94 1.38
CA GLN A 168 -14.56 -6.13 1.40
C GLN A 168 -14.17 -7.46 2.03
N GLY A 169 -14.87 -7.87 3.10
CA GLY A 169 -14.68 -9.15 3.76
C GLY A 169 -14.95 -10.35 2.86
N ALA A 170 -15.83 -10.20 1.87
CA ALA A 170 -16.08 -11.23 0.85
C ALA A 170 -14.94 -11.38 -0.17
N LEU A 171 -14.05 -10.40 -0.33
CA LEU A 171 -12.95 -10.50 -1.30
C LEU A 171 -12.00 -11.66 -1.01
N ALA A 172 -11.61 -11.82 0.26
CA ALA A 172 -10.67 -12.87 0.67
C ALA A 172 -11.17 -14.28 0.34
N PRO A 173 -12.37 -14.72 0.77
CA PRO A 173 -12.88 -16.05 0.44
C PRO A 173 -13.11 -16.24 -1.07
N LEU A 174 -13.57 -15.21 -1.80
CA LEU A 174 -13.71 -15.32 -3.26
C LEU A 174 -12.35 -15.51 -3.93
N THR A 175 -11.32 -14.78 -3.49
CA THR A 175 -9.96 -14.98 -4.00
C THR A 175 -9.43 -16.36 -3.64
N GLU A 176 -9.72 -16.87 -2.45
CA GLU A 176 -9.29 -18.21 -2.04
C GLU A 176 -9.91 -19.30 -2.92
N VAL A 177 -11.19 -19.18 -3.27
CA VAL A 177 -11.86 -20.08 -4.23
C VAL A 177 -11.19 -20.02 -5.61
N LEU A 178 -10.82 -18.83 -6.10
CA LEU A 178 -10.09 -18.68 -7.36
C LEU A 178 -8.72 -19.39 -7.32
N HIS A 179 -7.98 -19.28 -6.21
CA HIS A 179 -6.70 -19.98 -6.04
C HIS A 179 -6.91 -21.51 -5.93
N ALA A 180 -7.95 -21.97 -5.24
CA ALA A 180 -8.28 -23.39 -5.14
C ALA A 180 -8.63 -23.99 -6.51
N MET A 181 -9.41 -23.27 -7.33
CA MET A 181 -9.70 -23.69 -8.71
C MET A 181 -8.44 -23.73 -9.57
N LEU A 182 -7.56 -22.74 -9.45
CA LEU A 182 -6.27 -22.74 -10.14
C LEU A 182 -5.40 -23.93 -9.71
N PHE A 183 -5.35 -24.22 -8.42
CA PHE A 183 -4.62 -25.36 -7.88
C PHE A 183 -5.17 -26.69 -8.41
N LEU A 184 -6.49 -26.86 -8.44
CA LEU A 184 -7.12 -28.05 -9.01
C LEU A 184 -6.79 -28.20 -10.50
N ALA A 185 -6.90 -27.11 -11.28
CA ALA A 185 -6.53 -27.10 -12.70
C ALA A 185 -5.05 -27.47 -12.91
N LEU A 186 -4.17 -27.04 -12.01
CA LEU A 186 -2.75 -27.37 -12.05
C LEU A 186 -2.52 -28.87 -11.80
N VAL A 187 -3.19 -29.47 -10.81
CA VAL A 187 -3.08 -30.91 -10.53
C VAL A 187 -3.58 -31.74 -11.73
N ILE A 188 -4.71 -31.36 -12.31
CA ILE A 188 -5.25 -32.02 -13.52
C ILE A 188 -4.27 -31.85 -14.70
N GLY A 189 -3.77 -30.63 -14.92
CA GLY A 189 -2.79 -30.34 -15.97
C GLY A 189 -1.50 -31.15 -15.81
N ALA A 190 -1.03 -31.32 -14.57
CA ALA A 190 0.13 -32.14 -14.27
C ALA A 190 -0.08 -33.61 -14.60
N TRP A 191 -1.26 -34.14 -14.24
CA TRP A 191 -1.63 -35.51 -14.51
C TRP A 191 -1.75 -35.78 -16.02
N LEU A 192 -2.38 -34.87 -16.76
CA LEU A 192 -2.49 -34.95 -18.23
C LEU A 192 -1.13 -34.83 -18.93
N ALA A 193 -0.20 -34.06 -18.37
CA ALA A 193 1.17 -33.93 -18.87
C ALA A 193 2.06 -35.16 -18.55
N GLY A 194 1.54 -36.16 -17.82
CA GLY A 194 2.29 -37.36 -17.44
C GLY A 194 3.40 -37.09 -16.42
N LEU A 195 3.31 -35.99 -15.65
CA LEU A 195 4.32 -35.65 -14.66
C LEU A 195 4.27 -36.61 -13.47
N SER A 196 5.44 -37.02 -12.99
CA SER A 196 5.53 -37.88 -11.81
C SER A 196 5.07 -37.14 -10.55
N PHE A 197 4.46 -37.85 -9.61
CA PHE A 197 3.99 -37.27 -8.34
C PHE A 197 5.06 -36.45 -7.60
N PRO A 198 6.34 -36.89 -7.50
CA PRO A 198 7.41 -36.08 -6.91
C PRO A 198 7.64 -34.74 -7.61
N MET A 199 7.54 -34.70 -8.95
CA MET A 199 7.69 -33.45 -9.72
C MET A 199 6.53 -32.50 -9.44
N VAL A 200 5.29 -33.01 -9.39
CA VAL A 200 4.11 -32.20 -9.04
C VAL A 200 4.25 -31.65 -7.62
N ALA A 201 4.65 -32.48 -6.65
CA ALA A 201 4.88 -32.04 -5.28
C ALA A 201 5.98 -30.96 -5.20
N ALA A 202 7.11 -31.16 -5.88
CA ALA A 202 8.19 -30.16 -5.93
C ALA A 202 7.72 -28.84 -6.56
N PHE A 203 6.95 -28.92 -7.64
CA PHE A 203 6.39 -27.75 -8.32
C PHE A 203 5.44 -26.97 -7.40
N LEU A 204 4.53 -27.67 -6.69
CA LEU A 204 3.60 -27.04 -5.74
C LEU A 204 4.32 -26.38 -4.56
N ILE A 205 5.36 -27.02 -4.03
CA ILE A 205 6.18 -26.45 -2.94
C ILE A 205 6.90 -25.18 -3.41
N LEU A 206 7.51 -25.21 -4.60
CA LEU A 206 8.17 -24.04 -5.19
C LEU A 206 7.18 -22.90 -5.43
N LEU A 207 5.99 -23.21 -5.94
CA LEU A 207 4.93 -22.24 -6.16
C LEU A 207 4.45 -21.61 -4.85
N TYR A 208 4.25 -22.40 -3.80
CA TYR A 208 3.88 -21.91 -2.48
C TYR A 208 4.96 -20.98 -1.89
N ARG A 209 6.25 -21.32 -2.06
CA ARG A 209 7.36 -20.46 -1.64
C ARG A 209 7.48 -19.16 -2.46
N LEU A 210 7.02 -19.15 -3.71
CA LEU A 210 7.04 -17.96 -4.57
C LEU A 210 6.01 -16.91 -4.12
N GLN A 211 4.84 -17.34 -3.62
CA GLN A 211 3.74 -16.45 -3.22
C GLN A 211 4.14 -15.28 -2.29
N PRO A 212 4.86 -15.47 -1.16
CA PRO A 212 5.22 -14.36 -0.27
C PRO A 212 6.12 -13.33 -0.97
N HIS A 213 7.02 -13.75 -1.87
CA HIS A 213 7.91 -12.83 -2.58
C HIS A 213 7.15 -12.01 -3.63
N VAL A 214 6.21 -12.62 -4.35
CA VAL A 214 5.33 -11.91 -5.29
C VAL A 214 4.44 -10.91 -4.55
N ARG A 215 3.86 -11.30 -3.41
CA ARG A 215 3.05 -10.40 -2.58
C ARG A 215 3.88 -9.24 -2.03
N ALA A 216 5.13 -9.49 -1.61
CA ALA A 216 6.03 -8.44 -1.15
C ALA A 216 6.29 -7.40 -2.26
N LEU A 217 6.55 -7.85 -3.50
CA LEU A 217 6.71 -6.94 -4.65
C LEU A 217 5.46 -6.11 -4.93
N GLN A 218 4.27 -6.73 -4.88
CA GLN A 218 3.00 -6.03 -5.05
C GLN A 218 2.77 -4.96 -3.96
N MET A 219 3.07 -5.29 -2.71
CA MET A 219 2.97 -4.36 -1.58
C MET A 219 3.96 -3.21 -1.70
N THR A 220 5.22 -3.49 -2.07
CA THR A 220 6.22 -2.45 -2.30
C THR A 220 5.78 -1.50 -3.42
N TRP A 221 5.24 -2.02 -4.53
CA TRP A 221 4.73 -1.18 -5.60
C TRP A 221 3.64 -0.22 -5.11
N SER A 222 2.66 -0.74 -4.36
CA SER A 222 1.61 0.10 -3.76
C SER A 222 2.18 1.12 -2.76
N GLN A 223 3.18 0.74 -1.99
CA GLN A 223 3.84 1.62 -1.02
C GLN A 223 4.60 2.75 -1.72
N LEU A 224 5.38 2.44 -2.76
CA LEU A 224 6.11 3.42 -3.55
C LEU A 224 5.17 4.41 -4.25
N GLN A 225 4.04 3.94 -4.79
CA GLN A 225 3.01 4.83 -5.33
C GLN A 225 2.50 5.81 -4.26
N GLY A 226 2.29 5.35 -3.03
CA GLY A 226 1.88 6.20 -1.91
C GLY A 226 2.96 7.18 -1.40
N LEU A 227 4.23 6.95 -1.73
CA LEU A 227 5.36 7.79 -1.35
C LEU A 227 5.79 8.76 -2.46
N SER A 228 5.22 8.65 -3.65
CA SER A 228 5.55 9.51 -4.80
C SER A 228 5.48 11.01 -4.49
N GLY A 229 4.42 11.49 -3.84
CA GLY A 229 4.29 12.90 -3.46
C GLY A 229 5.33 13.37 -2.44
N SER A 230 5.78 12.49 -1.54
CA SER A 230 6.88 12.79 -0.60
C SER A 230 8.21 12.94 -1.31
N LEU A 231 8.46 12.07 -2.30
CA LEU A 231 9.66 12.13 -3.11
C LEU A 231 9.68 13.43 -3.92
N GLU A 232 8.55 13.80 -4.51
CA GLU A 232 8.40 15.05 -5.28
C GLU A 232 8.70 16.30 -4.42
N GLU A 233 8.15 16.39 -3.21
CA GLU A 233 8.42 17.50 -2.28
C GLU A 233 9.89 17.57 -1.83
N VAL A 234 10.52 16.42 -1.58
CA VAL A 234 11.95 16.35 -1.22
C VAL A 234 12.82 16.74 -2.41
N THR A 235 12.52 16.25 -3.62
CA THR A 235 13.27 16.61 -4.83
C THR A 235 13.09 18.08 -5.19
N TRP A 236 11.88 18.61 -5.05
CA TRP A 236 11.56 20.03 -5.26
C TRP A 236 12.41 20.93 -4.36
N LEU A 237 12.52 20.62 -3.06
CA LEU A 237 13.33 21.44 -2.16
C LEU A 237 14.83 21.36 -2.50
N LEU A 238 15.29 20.21 -2.98
CA LEU A 238 16.69 19.98 -3.38
C LEU A 238 17.03 20.57 -4.75
N ASP A 239 16.04 20.89 -5.59
CA ASP A 239 16.26 21.43 -6.93
C ASP A 239 16.90 22.83 -6.85
N PRO A 240 18.02 23.09 -7.55
CA PRO A 240 18.63 24.42 -7.64
C PRO A 240 17.69 25.49 -8.19
N GLU A 241 16.74 25.15 -9.05
CA GLU A 241 15.84 26.11 -9.72
C GLU A 241 14.53 26.37 -8.97
N GLY A 242 14.16 25.47 -8.04
CA GLY A 242 12.86 25.44 -7.39
C GLY A 242 11.90 24.51 -8.11
#